data_AF-A0A7W4IVS4-F1
#
_entry.id   AF-A0A7W4IVS4-F1
#
_cell.length_a   1.000
_cell.length_b   1.000
_cell.length_c   1.000
_cell.angle_alpha   90.00
_cell.angle_beta   90.00
_cell.angle_gamma   90.00
#
_symmetry.space_group_name_H-M   'P 1'
#
loop_
_entity.id
_entity.type
_entity.pdbx_description
1 polymer ?
#
loop_
_entity_poly.entity_id
_entity_poly.type
_entity_poly.pdbx_seq_one_letter_code
_entity_poly.pdbx_strand_id
1 'polypeptide(L)'
;MPAATLGPEGALKTLRESKGSTSLQLWMELNYEVIRTEWGSRRMNWGALCQWFEEQGLTNSNGEIANIRCAKMIWFRVGKRLEQERKTEANVTSMEMDQCVRDAST
;
A
#
# COMPACT_ATOMS: atom_id res chain seq x y z
N MET A 1 -8.85 24.37 1.30
CA MET A 1 -9.24 22.95 1.23
C MET A 1 -8.20 22.16 2.02
N PRO A 2 -8.52 21.54 3.17
CA PRO A 2 -7.51 20.80 3.90
C PRO A 2 -7.38 19.42 3.28
N ALA A 3 -6.19 19.14 2.74
CA ALA A 3 -5.74 17.78 2.46
C ALA A 3 -5.93 17.00 3.77
N ALA A 4 -6.85 16.04 3.75
CA ALA A 4 -7.16 15.25 4.92
C ALA A 4 -5.88 14.55 5.34
N THR A 5 -5.32 14.98 6.48
CA THR A 5 -4.40 14.20 7.29
C THR A 5 -5.18 12.97 7.77
N LEU A 6 -5.38 12.02 6.86
CA LEU A 6 -5.92 10.72 7.21
C LEU A 6 -4.75 9.97 7.85
N GLY A 7 -4.63 10.11 9.17
CA GLY A 7 -3.94 9.11 9.96
C GLY A 7 -4.53 7.72 9.69
N PRO A 8 -3.91 6.63 10.17
CA PRO A 8 -4.38 5.26 9.91
C PRO A 8 -5.89 5.11 10.15
N GLU A 9 -6.44 5.74 11.20
CA GLU A 9 -7.87 5.82 11.53
C GLU A 9 -8.77 6.41 10.42
N GLY A 10 -8.29 7.42 9.69
CA GLY A 10 -9.02 8.07 8.61
C GLY A 10 -9.09 7.21 7.34
N ALA A 11 -7.98 6.52 7.01
CA ALA A 11 -7.95 5.57 5.89
C ALA A 11 -8.80 4.32 6.19
N LEU A 12 -8.81 3.87 7.46
CA LEU A 12 -9.63 2.76 7.94
C LEU A 12 -11.13 3.01 7.76
N LYS A 13 -11.59 4.24 8.04
CA LYS A 13 -13.01 4.60 7.88
C LYS A 13 -13.47 4.51 6.43
N THR A 14 -12.67 5.02 5.49
CA THR A 14 -12.97 4.96 4.05
C THR A 14 -12.96 3.52 3.52
N LEU A 15 -12.07 2.66 4.06
CA LEU A 15 -12.00 1.24 3.68
C LEU A 15 -13.13 0.39 4.25
N ARG A 16 -13.60 0.71 5.46
CA ARG A 16 -14.80 0.09 6.06
C ARG A 16 -16.05 0.34 5.20
N GLU A 17 -16.10 1.48 4.52
CA GLU A 17 -17.17 1.83 3.58
C GLU A 17 -17.02 1.10 2.23
N SER A 18 -15.79 0.73 1.83
CA SER A 18 -15.52 -0.11 0.66
C SER A 18 -15.56 -1.61 0.99
N LYS A 19 -16.74 -2.13 1.36
CA LYS A 19 -16.94 -3.59 1.46
C LYS A 19 -16.89 -4.21 0.07
N GLY A 20 -15.77 -4.83 -0.28
CA GLY A 20 -15.57 -5.54 -1.54
C GLY A 20 -14.38 -6.49 -1.49
N SER A 21 -14.33 -7.38 -2.49
CA SER A 21 -13.34 -8.43 -2.69
C SER A 21 -11.87 -7.96 -2.67
N THR A 22 -11.57 -6.66 -2.65
CA THR A 22 -10.17 -6.17 -2.65
C THR A 22 -9.82 -5.33 -1.41
N SER A 23 -10.69 -5.30 -0.39
CA SER A 23 -10.51 -4.48 0.82
C SER A 23 -9.17 -4.69 1.52
N LEU A 24 -8.71 -5.94 1.68
CA LEU A 24 -7.41 -6.24 2.30
C LEU A 24 -6.23 -5.69 1.50
N GLN A 25 -6.26 -5.84 0.18
CA GLN A 25 -5.20 -5.38 -0.70
C GLN A 25 -5.12 -3.85 -0.69
N LEU A 26 -6.26 -3.16 -0.82
CA LEU A 26 -6.33 -1.70 -0.77
C LEU A 26 -5.83 -1.16 0.57
N TRP A 27 -6.21 -1.81 1.68
CA TRP A 27 -5.72 -1.43 3.00
C TRP A 27 -4.19 -1.56 3.09
N MET A 28 -3.63 -2.67 2.62
CA MET A 28 -2.19 -2.90 2.64
C MET A 28 -1.43 -1.90 1.77
N GLU A 29 -1.99 -1.49 0.62
CA GLU A 29 -1.40 -0.49 -0.27
C GLU A 29 -1.34 0.89 0.40
N LEU A 30 -2.46 1.33 0.97
CA LEU A 30 -2.57 2.64 1.61
C LEU A 30 -1.70 2.77 2.87
N ASN A 31 -1.51 1.67 3.59
CA ASN A 31 -0.74 1.65 4.83
C ASN A 31 0.68 1.08 4.65
N TYR A 32 1.10 0.77 3.41
CA TYR A 32 2.35 0.05 3.16
C TYR A 32 3.57 0.77 3.75
N GLU A 33 3.70 2.08 3.49
CA GLU A 33 4.84 2.87 3.96
C GLU A 33 4.82 3.09 5.48
N VAL A 34 3.63 3.20 6.08
CA VAL A 34 3.46 3.32 7.54
C VAL A 34 3.90 2.01 8.20
N ILE A 35 3.39 0.87 7.73
CA ILE A 35 3.78 -0.46 8.23
C ILE A 35 5.27 -0.69 8.01
N ARG A 36 5.82 -0.33 6.86
CA ARG A 36 7.24 -0.48 6.56
C ARG A 36 8.12 0.34 7.50
N THR A 37 7.75 1.60 7.77
CA THR A 37 8.48 2.50 8.67
C THR A 37 8.41 2.05 10.12
N GLU A 38 7.21 1.75 10.61
CA GLU A 38 6.95 1.33 11.99
C GLU A 38 7.61 -0.02 12.31
N TRP A 39 7.57 -0.95 11.36
CA TRP A 39 8.10 -2.29 11.58
C TRP A 39 9.58 -2.41 11.26
N GLY A 40 10.13 -1.58 10.36
CA GLY A 40 11.58 -1.49 10.09
C GLY A 40 12.26 -2.86 9.97
N SER A 41 13.17 -3.16 10.91
CA SER A 41 13.93 -4.43 10.99
C SER A 41 13.24 -5.52 11.84
N ARG A 42 12.11 -5.23 12.47
CA ARG A 42 11.39 -6.17 13.34
C ARG A 42 10.63 -7.19 12.51
N ARG A 43 10.53 -8.42 13.02
CA ARG A 43 9.74 -9.46 12.37
C ARG A 43 8.25 -9.14 12.48
N MET A 44 7.58 -9.09 11.34
CA MET A 44 6.14 -8.86 11.29
C MET A 44 5.36 -10.00 11.95
N ASN A 45 4.54 -9.70 12.95
CA ASN A 45 3.67 -10.68 13.59
C ASN A 45 2.39 -10.84 12.77
N TRP A 46 2.48 -11.67 11.75
CA TRP A 46 1.37 -11.97 10.85
C TRP A 46 0.16 -12.59 11.54
N GLY A 47 0.34 -13.30 12.66
CA GLY A 47 -0.77 -13.88 13.41
C GLY A 47 -1.67 -12.79 14.00
N ALA A 48 -1.07 -11.84 14.71
CA ALA A 48 -1.79 -10.69 15.26
C ALA A 48 -2.41 -9.81 14.15
N LEU A 49 -1.69 -9.64 13.03
CA LEU A 49 -2.18 -8.86 11.89
C LEU A 49 -3.41 -9.52 11.25
N CYS A 50 -3.39 -10.84 11.05
CA CYS A 50 -4.52 -11.60 10.51
C CYS A 50 -5.74 -11.56 11.43
N GLN A 51 -5.53 -11.67 12.75
CA GLN A 51 -6.62 -11.53 13.72
C GLN A 51 -7.26 -10.14 13.63
N TRP A 52 -6.45 -9.08 13.56
CA TRP A 52 -6.95 -7.72 13.40
C TRP A 52 -7.68 -7.53 12.05
N PHE A 53 -7.20 -8.16 10.96
CA PHE A 53 -7.91 -8.15 9.67
C PHE A 53 -9.30 -8.79 9.76
N GLU A 54 -9.42 -9.90 10.49
CA GLU A 54 -10.69 -10.56 10.76
C GLU A 54 -11.63 -9.66 11.58
N GLU A 55 -11.13 -9.02 12.64
CA GLU A 55 -11.90 -8.07 13.46
C GLU A 55 -12.41 -6.87 12.64
N GLN A 56 -11.65 -6.42 11.64
CA GLN A 56 -12.06 -5.35 10.72
C GLN A 56 -12.92 -5.85 9.54
N GLY A 57 -13.08 -7.16 9.37
CA GLY A 57 -13.82 -7.75 8.26
C GLY A 57 -13.13 -7.58 6.90
N LEU A 58 -11.79 -7.47 6.88
CA LEU A 58 -11.00 -7.36 5.67
C LEU A 58 -10.86 -8.73 5.00
N THR A 59 -11.22 -8.80 3.72
CA THR A 59 -11.24 -10.05 2.95
C THR A 59 -10.33 -9.99 1.73
N ASN A 60 -9.90 -11.16 1.27
CA ASN A 60 -9.19 -11.31 0.01
C ASN A 60 -10.13 -11.20 -1.22
N SER A 61 -9.55 -11.34 -2.43
CA SER A 61 -10.26 -11.35 -3.74
C SER A 61 -11.42 -12.34 -3.83
N ASN A 62 -11.40 -13.37 -3.00
CA ASN A 62 -12.39 -14.44 -2.98
C ASN A 62 -13.45 -14.23 -1.89
N GLY A 63 -13.37 -13.13 -1.11
CA GLY A 63 -14.25 -12.88 0.03
C GLY A 63 -13.87 -13.68 1.29
N GLU A 64 -12.71 -14.33 1.31
CA GLU A 64 -12.25 -15.13 2.44
C GLU A 64 -11.44 -14.29 3.43
N ILE A 65 -11.51 -14.66 4.70
CA ILE A 65 -10.71 -14.07 5.78
C ILE A 65 -9.22 -14.28 5.48
N ALA A 66 -8.42 -13.25 5.74
CA ALA A 66 -7.00 -13.23 5.49
C ALA A 66 -6.24 -14.27 6.34
N ASN A 67 -5.86 -15.40 5.74
CA ASN A 67 -4.88 -16.29 6.38
C ASN A 67 -3.44 -15.78 6.19
N ILE A 68 -2.50 -16.23 7.03
CA ILE A 68 -1.10 -15.76 7.05
C ILE A 68 -0.43 -15.89 5.67
N ARG A 69 -0.70 -16.97 4.93
CA ARG A 69 -0.12 -17.20 3.60
C ARG A 69 -0.65 -16.17 2.59
N CYS A 70 -1.96 -15.92 2.60
CA CYS A 70 -2.62 -14.94 1.76
C CYS A 70 -2.09 -13.53 2.05
N ALA A 71 -2.05 -13.13 3.32
CA ALA A 71 -1.55 -11.83 3.77
C ALA A 71 -0.10 -11.58 3.33
N LYS A 72 0.78 -12.57 3.50
CA LYS A 72 2.18 -12.49 3.03
C LYS A 72 2.29 -12.33 1.52
N MET A 73 1.50 -13.09 0.75
CA MET A 73 1.52 -12.98 -0.70
C MET A 73 1.03 -11.62 -1.19
N ILE A 74 -0.05 -11.10 -0.60
CA ILE A 74 -0.59 -9.78 -0.95
C ILE A 74 0.44 -8.71 -0.61
N TRP A 75 1.01 -8.74 0.60
CA TRP A 75 2.07 -7.82 1.01
C TRP A 75 3.26 -7.82 0.06
N PHE A 76 3.74 -8.99 -0.36
CA PHE A 76 4.83 -9.09 -1.31
C PHE A 76 4.47 -8.50 -2.68
N ARG A 77 3.26 -8.77 -3.18
CA ARG A 77 2.77 -8.22 -4.46
C ARG A 77 2.65 -6.70 -4.40
N VAL A 78 2.07 -6.18 -3.34
CA VAL A 78 1.94 -4.73 -3.07
C VAL A 78 3.31 -4.08 -3.03
N GLY A 79 4.24 -4.63 -2.25
CA GLY A 79 5.60 -4.09 -2.15
C GLY A 79 6.34 -4.08 -3.49
N LYS A 80 6.20 -5.15 -4.30
CA LYS A 80 6.79 -5.20 -5.64
C LYS A 80 6.16 -4.17 -6.58
N ARG A 81 4.84 -3.99 -6.51
CA ARG A 81 4.12 -3.03 -7.37
C ARG A 81 4.52 -1.59 -7.04
N LEU A 82 4.50 -1.21 -5.75
CA LEU A 82 4.92 0.13 -5.31
C LEU A 82 6.39 0.41 -5.65
N GLU A 83 7.26 -0.60 -5.57
CA GLU A 83 8.66 -0.46 -5.99
C GLU A 83 8.80 -0.26 -7.50
N GLN A 84 7.96 -0.91 -8.30
CA GLN A 84 7.92 -0.70 -9.75
C GLN A 84 7.37 0.70 -10.10
N GLU A 85 6.31 1.14 -9.43
CA GLU A 85 5.73 2.48 -9.59
C GLU A 85 6.79 3.56 -9.30
N ARG A 86 7.49 3.48 -8.16
CA ARG A 86 8.60 4.40 -7.83
C ARG A 86 9.72 4.42 -8.86
N LYS A 87 10.11 3.26 -9.40
CA LYS A 87 11.14 3.20 -10.46
C LYS A 87 10.66 3.83 -11.75
N THR A 88 9.38 3.70 -12.05
CA THR A 88 8.76 4.28 -13.25
C THR A 88 8.69 5.80 -13.10
N GLU A 89 8.24 6.30 -11.94
CA GLU A 89 8.23 7.73 -11.62
C GLU A 89 9.64 8.33 -11.67
N ALA A 90 10.64 7.69 -11.05
CA ALA A 90 12.02 8.14 -11.10
C ALA A 90 12.59 8.17 -12.54
N ASN A 91 12.21 7.21 -13.39
CA ASN A 91 12.62 7.19 -14.79
C ASN A 91 11.95 8.31 -15.59
N VAL A 92 10.65 8.55 -15.40
CA VAL A 92 9.93 9.65 -16.05
C VAL A 92 10.53 11.00 -15.64
N THR A 93 10.79 11.22 -14.35
CA THR A 93 11.44 12.45 -13.87
C THR A 93 12.83 12.63 -14.48
N SER A 94 13.63 11.56 -14.63
CA SER A 94 14.93 11.65 -15.29
C SER A 94 14.79 12.03 -16.77
N MET A 95 13.83 11.46 -17.50
CA MET A 95 13.58 11.76 -18.91
C MET A 95 13.07 13.19 -19.13
N GLU A 96 12.24 13.72 -18.22
CA GLU A 96 11.78 15.12 -18.25
C GLU A 96 12.93 16.09 -17.96
N MET A 97 13.82 15.77 -17.03
CA MET A 97 15.00 16.59 -16.73
C MET A 97 15.99 16.63 -17.90
N ASP A 98 16.24 15.49 -18.55
CA ASP A 98 17.02 15.40 -19.79
C ASP A 98 16.39 16.22 -20.94
N GLN A 99 15.06 16.26 -21.03
CA GLN A 99 14.36 17.04 -22.04
C GLN A 99 14.47 18.55 -21.80
N CYS A 100 14.29 19.02 -20.56
CA CYS A 100 14.46 20.45 -20.21
C CYS A 100 15.91 20.94 -20.45
N VAL A 101 16.93 20.11 -20.21
CA VAL A 101 18.34 20.47 -20.46
C VAL A 101 18.62 20.60 -21.97
N ARG A 102 18.02 19.76 -22.80
CA ARG A 102 18.13 19.85 -24.26
C ARG A 102 17.44 21.10 -24.81
N ASP A 103 16.24 21.41 -24.32
CA ASP A 103 15.45 22.55 -24.80
C ASP A 103 16.06 23.90 -24.37
N ALA A 104 16.79 23.95 -23.24
CA ALA A 104 17.50 25.15 -22.79
C ALA A 104 18.82 25.44 -23.54
N SER A 105 19.29 24.50 -24.37
CA SER A 105 20.55 24.61 -25.12
C SER A 105 20.36 24.99 -26.60
N THR A 106 19.11 25.29 -27.01
CA THR A 106 18.74 25.76 -28.36
C THR A 106 18.31 27.23 -28.31
#